data_AF-A0ABD4ZM56-F1
#
_entry.id   AF-A0ABD4ZM56-F1
#
_cell.length_a   1.000
_cell.length_b   1.000
_cell.length_c   1.000
_cell.angle_alpha   90.00
_cell.angle_beta   90.00
_cell.angle_gamma   90.00
#
_symmetry.space_group_name_H-M   'P 1'
#
loop_
_entity.id
_entity.type
_entity.pdbx_description
1 polymer ?
#
loop_
_entity_poly.entity_id
_entity_poly.type
_entity_poly.pdbx_seq_one_letter_code
_entity_poly.pdbx_strand_id
1 'polypeptide(L)'
;MRKNKVKLVSIISLLVCILIFLIKPITVKASSINNYNQEQVELQAKSAIAIDLKSGQVLYAKNADKKLPVASMSKLITIYLTLDAIHNKKLSWNQKVKPTKQIVKISNNPEYSGVPLKLNLGYTIKQLYEATLIQSANGPAMLLGQAISGSQQAFVKKMRKQLVSWNIGGGNAAPYSQWIA
;
A
#
# COMPACT_ATOMS: atom_id res chain seq x y z
N MET A 1 34.42 46.17 42.86
CA MET A 1 33.05 45.63 42.64
C MET A 1 32.82 44.94 41.30
N ARG A 2 33.32 45.45 40.15
CA ARG A 2 33.07 44.87 38.80
C ARG A 2 33.65 43.46 38.56
N LYS A 3 34.86 43.15 39.06
CA LYS A 3 35.50 41.83 38.90
C LYS A 3 34.75 40.69 39.62
N ASN A 4 34.14 40.97 40.78
CA ASN A 4 33.38 39.95 41.54
C ASN A 4 32.04 39.62 40.88
N LYS A 5 31.41 40.60 40.22
CA LYS A 5 30.19 40.37 39.43
C LYS A 5 30.45 39.50 38.20
N VAL A 6 31.57 39.70 37.50
CA VAL A 6 31.96 38.87 36.34
C VAL A 6 32.28 37.44 36.76
N LYS A 7 33.00 37.23 37.88
CA LYS A 7 33.24 35.90 38.43
C LYS A 7 31.94 35.18 38.83
N LEU A 8 31.00 35.90 39.45
CA LEU A 8 29.71 35.34 39.84
C LEU A 8 28.87 34.90 38.64
N VAL A 9 28.80 35.72 37.58
CA VAL A 9 28.10 35.38 36.34
C VAL A 9 28.74 34.17 35.66
N SER A 10 30.07 34.08 35.67
CA SER A 10 30.79 32.94 35.08
C SER A 10 30.54 31.63 35.84
N ILE A 11 30.45 31.69 37.18
CA ILE A 11 30.13 30.53 38.02
C ILE A 11 28.68 30.09 37.80
N ILE A 12 27.73 31.02 37.74
CA ILE A 12 26.32 30.71 37.46
C ILE A 12 26.17 30.09 36.07
N SER A 13 26.84 30.65 35.06
CA SER A 13 26.82 30.09 33.70
C SER A 13 27.38 28.66 33.65
N LEU A 14 28.47 28.39 34.37
CA LEU A 14 29.06 27.06 34.43
C LEU A 14 28.13 26.07 35.13
N LEU A 15 27.49 26.46 36.23
CA LEU A 15 26.52 25.64 36.95
C LEU A 15 25.29 25.33 36.10
N VAL A 16 24.80 26.29 35.30
CA VAL A 16 23.68 26.09 34.37
C VAL A 16 24.07 25.12 33.25
N CYS A 17 25.28 25.24 32.68
CA CYS A 17 25.75 24.29 31.66
C CYS A 17 25.92 22.87 32.20
N ILE A 18 26.41 22.72 33.43
CA ILE A 18 26.52 21.41 34.09
C ILE A 18 25.12 20.83 34.36
N LEU A 19 24.18 21.66 34.82
CA LEU A 19 22.81 21.23 35.07
C LEU A 19 22.11 20.76 33.79
N ILE A 20 22.31 21.44 32.66
CA ILE A 20 21.78 21.05 31.34
C ILE A 20 22.42 19.74 30.86
N PHE A 21 23.70 19.52 31.13
CA PHE A 21 24.42 18.30 30.73
C PHE A 21 23.98 17.07 31.56
N LEU A 22 23.48 17.28 32.78
CA LEU A 22 22.95 16.22 33.65
C LEU A 22 21.52 15.79 33.26
N ILE A 23 20.81 16.56 32.44
CA ILE A 23 19.49 16.19 31.92
C ILE A 23 19.69 15.22 30.75
N LYS A 24 19.65 13.91 31.04
CA LYS A 24 19.63 12.90 29.98
C LYS A 24 18.38 13.11 29.11
N PRO A 25 18.48 13.02 27.77
CA PRO A 25 17.31 13.09 26.92
C PRO A 25 16.36 11.97 27.33
N ILE A 26 15.14 12.36 27.70
CA ILE A 26 14.06 11.41 27.96
C ILE A 26 13.80 10.71 26.64
N THR A 27 14.27 9.47 26.54
CA THR A 27 13.89 8.59 25.45
C THR A 27 12.47 8.13 25.75
N VAL A 28 11.49 8.83 25.17
CA VAL A 28 10.10 8.36 25.15
C VAL A 28 10.10 7.12 24.26
N LYS A 29 10.18 5.94 24.88
CA LYS A 29 9.78 4.71 24.21
C LYS A 29 8.27 4.81 24.05
N ALA A 30 7.81 4.88 22.80
CA ALA A 30 6.40 4.67 22.50
C ALA A 30 5.99 3.36 23.18
N SER A 31 5.15 3.47 24.20
CA SER A 31 4.54 2.30 24.80
C SER A 31 3.71 1.65 23.71
N SER A 32 4.12 0.49 23.20
CA SER A 32 3.19 -0.41 22.54
C SER A 32 2.17 -0.76 23.62
N ILE A 33 1.01 -0.09 23.59
CA ILE A 33 -0.09 -0.38 24.49
C ILE A 33 -0.58 -1.76 24.07
N ASN A 34 0.00 -2.81 24.68
CA ASN A 34 -0.39 -4.20 24.49
C ASN A 34 -1.65 -4.55 25.31
N ASN A 35 -2.56 -3.58 25.46
CA ASN A 35 -3.83 -3.75 26.18
C ASN A 35 -4.96 -3.34 25.24
N TYR A 36 -5.11 -4.05 24.13
CA TYR A 36 -6.43 -4.20 23.54
C TYR A 36 -7.16 -5.15 24.46
N ASN A 37 -8.20 -4.66 25.16
CA ASN A 37 -9.09 -5.51 25.93
C ASN A 37 -9.56 -6.63 25.01
N GLN A 38 -9.01 -7.83 25.26
CA GLN A 38 -9.45 -9.08 24.67
C GLN A 38 -10.79 -9.47 25.28
N GLU A 39 -11.81 -8.62 25.16
CA GLU A 39 -13.13 -9.19 24.95
C GLU A 39 -13.03 -9.86 23.58
N GLN A 40 -12.72 -11.16 23.63
CA GLN A 40 -12.23 -11.94 22.51
C GLN A 40 -13.26 -11.90 21.40
N VAL A 41 -13.08 -10.99 20.43
CA VAL A 41 -13.78 -11.09 19.15
C VAL A 41 -13.27 -12.39 18.51
N GLU A 42 -14.04 -13.45 18.68
CA GLU A 42 -13.77 -14.76 18.12
C GLU A 42 -14.06 -14.71 16.61
N LEU A 43 -13.09 -14.22 15.85
CA LEU A 43 -13.19 -14.19 14.40
C LEU A 43 -12.88 -15.56 13.81
N GLN A 44 -13.83 -16.14 13.08
CA GLN A 44 -13.61 -17.34 12.25
C GLN A 44 -12.83 -16.99 10.96
N ALA A 45 -11.65 -16.40 11.13
CA ALA A 45 -10.72 -16.02 10.07
C ALA A 45 -9.30 -16.48 10.39
N LYS A 46 -8.53 -16.83 9.34
CA LYS A 46 -7.12 -17.22 9.47
C LYS A 46 -6.23 -16.06 9.97
N SER A 47 -6.53 -14.87 9.47
CA SER A 47 -5.88 -13.60 9.84
C SER A 47 -6.86 -12.44 9.72
N ALA A 48 -6.67 -11.38 10.50
CA ALA A 48 -7.43 -10.14 10.45
C ALA A 48 -6.62 -8.96 11.03
N ILE A 49 -6.91 -7.75 10.58
CA ILE A 49 -6.37 -6.50 11.14
C ILE A 49 -7.42 -5.39 10.99
N ALA A 50 -7.56 -4.56 12.02
CA ALA A 50 -8.34 -3.33 11.98
C ALA A 50 -7.45 -2.17 12.42
N ILE A 51 -7.49 -1.06 11.68
CA ILE A 51 -6.59 0.09 11.89
C ILE A 51 -7.43 1.37 11.84
N ASP A 52 -7.22 2.27 12.79
CA ASP A 52 -7.70 3.65 12.65
C ASP A 52 -6.87 4.38 11.59
N LEU A 53 -7.54 4.84 10.53
CA LEU A 53 -6.85 5.44 9.37
C LEU A 53 -6.09 6.73 9.73
N LYS A 54 -6.57 7.52 10.69
CA LYS A 54 -5.99 8.84 11.00
C LYS A 54 -4.73 8.72 11.86
N SER A 55 -4.78 7.89 12.90
CA SER A 55 -3.69 7.72 13.86
C SER A 55 -2.73 6.59 13.49
N GLY A 56 -3.16 5.64 12.66
CA GLY A 56 -2.44 4.40 12.41
C GLY A 56 -2.53 3.41 13.58
N GLN A 57 -3.36 3.66 14.60
CA GLN A 57 -3.54 2.76 15.72
C GLN A 57 -4.17 1.43 15.26
N VAL A 58 -3.53 0.30 15.60
CA VAL A 58 -4.02 -1.04 15.28
C VAL A 58 -5.10 -1.46 16.27
N LEU A 59 -6.37 -1.21 15.99
CA LEU A 59 -7.50 -1.50 16.89
C LEU A 59 -7.67 -3.00 17.18
N TYR A 60 -7.28 -3.86 16.24
CA TYR A 60 -7.33 -5.33 16.39
C TYR A 60 -6.33 -5.99 15.46
N ALA A 61 -5.72 -7.10 15.89
CA ALA A 61 -4.90 -7.94 15.03
C ALA A 61 -5.01 -9.43 15.41
N LYS A 62 -5.14 -10.29 14.40
CA LYS A 62 -5.05 -11.75 14.49
C LYS A 62 -4.16 -12.23 13.37
N ASN A 63 -2.98 -12.79 13.67
CA ASN A 63 -2.03 -13.29 12.66
C ASN A 63 -1.81 -12.31 11.49
N ALA A 64 -1.72 -11.00 11.77
CA ALA A 64 -1.76 -9.96 10.74
C ALA A 64 -0.57 -10.03 9.75
N ASP A 65 0.59 -10.48 10.21
CA ASP A 65 1.80 -10.63 9.38
C ASP A 65 1.90 -12.00 8.69
N LYS A 66 0.91 -12.89 8.90
CA LYS A 66 0.92 -14.21 8.29
C LYS A 66 0.71 -14.09 6.77
N LYS A 67 1.68 -14.57 5.99
CA LYS A 67 1.57 -14.64 4.53
C LYS A 67 0.44 -15.60 4.14
N LEU A 68 -0.57 -15.08 3.45
CA LEU A 68 -1.70 -15.82 2.92
C LEU A 68 -1.92 -15.45 1.44
N PRO A 69 -2.52 -16.34 0.62
CA PRO A 69 -2.95 -15.97 -0.73
C PRO A 69 -3.93 -14.80 -0.67
N VAL A 70 -3.62 -13.71 -1.37
CA VAL A 70 -4.43 -12.48 -1.37
C VAL A 70 -5.54 -12.48 -2.43
N ALA A 71 -5.50 -13.42 -3.37
CA ALA A 71 -6.46 -13.56 -4.48
C ALA A 71 -6.77 -12.20 -5.14
N SER A 72 -8.05 -11.90 -5.38
CA SER A 72 -8.49 -10.67 -6.03
C SER A 72 -8.16 -9.37 -5.29
N MET A 73 -7.80 -9.41 -4.00
CA MET A 73 -7.31 -8.20 -3.31
C MET A 73 -6.05 -7.62 -3.95
N SER A 74 -5.28 -8.44 -4.70
CA SER A 74 -4.15 -7.97 -5.52
C SER A 74 -4.53 -6.85 -6.49
N LYS A 75 -5.79 -6.81 -6.97
CA LYS A 75 -6.29 -5.79 -7.90
C LYS A 75 -6.33 -4.39 -7.30
N LEU A 76 -6.30 -4.25 -5.97
CA LEU A 76 -6.17 -2.94 -5.31
C LEU A 76 -4.86 -2.24 -5.71
N ILE A 77 -3.78 -2.98 -5.94
CA ILE A 77 -2.53 -2.42 -6.46
C ILE A 77 -2.69 -1.96 -7.91
N THR A 78 -3.46 -2.69 -8.73
CA THR A 78 -3.78 -2.28 -10.10
C THR A 78 -4.58 -0.98 -10.13
N ILE A 79 -5.60 -0.88 -9.28
CA ILE A 79 -6.40 0.33 -9.08
C ILE A 79 -5.52 1.49 -8.64
N TYR A 80 -4.66 1.29 -7.64
CA TYR A 80 -3.73 2.32 -7.19
C TYR A 80 -2.81 2.81 -8.31
N LEU A 81 -2.16 1.90 -9.04
CA LEU A 81 -1.25 2.27 -10.13
C LEU A 81 -1.97 2.94 -11.31
N THR A 82 -3.26 2.63 -11.51
CA THR A 82 -4.10 3.35 -12.48
C THR A 82 -4.34 4.78 -12.03
N LEU A 83 -4.71 4.99 -10.77
CA LEU A 83 -4.90 6.32 -10.19
C LEU A 83 -3.61 7.14 -10.23
N ASP A 84 -2.47 6.52 -9.89
CA ASP A 84 -1.14 7.15 -10.00
C ASP A 84 -0.84 7.58 -11.44
N ALA A 85 -1.11 6.72 -12.43
CA ALA A 85 -0.90 7.06 -13.83
C ALA A 85 -1.82 8.21 -14.31
N ILE A 86 -3.07 8.26 -13.85
CA ILE A 86 -4.01 9.35 -14.11
C ILE A 86 -3.52 10.65 -13.46
N HIS A 87 -3.16 10.60 -12.17
CA HIS A 87 -2.67 11.75 -11.41
C HIS A 87 -1.43 12.37 -12.07
N ASN A 88 -0.50 11.52 -12.53
CA ASN A 88 0.71 11.94 -13.24
C ASN A 88 0.49 12.21 -14.75
N LYS A 89 -0.77 12.32 -15.21
CA LYS A 89 -1.14 12.61 -16.61
C LYS A 89 -0.56 11.64 -17.66
N LYS A 90 -0.19 10.42 -17.25
CA LYS A 90 0.30 9.35 -18.14
C LYS A 90 -0.84 8.61 -18.84
N LEU A 91 -2.00 8.60 -18.20
CA LEU A 91 -3.26 8.14 -18.77
C LEU A 91 -4.31 9.24 -18.62
N SER A 92 -5.38 9.16 -19.39
CA SER A 92 -6.61 9.93 -19.16
C SER A 92 -7.81 9.01 -19.02
N TRP A 93 -8.83 9.42 -18.26
CA TRP A 93 -10.02 8.61 -18.02
C TRP A 93 -10.77 8.22 -19.31
N ASN A 94 -10.75 9.10 -20.31
CA ASN A 94 -11.45 8.92 -21.58
C ASN A 94 -10.57 8.25 -22.65
N GLN A 95 -9.27 8.05 -22.39
CA GLN A 95 -8.39 7.31 -23.28
C GLN A 95 -8.95 5.91 -23.49
N LYS A 96 -9.08 5.49 -24.75
CA LYS A 96 -9.50 4.14 -25.11
C LYS A 96 -8.29 3.25 -25.36
N VAL A 97 -8.34 2.03 -24.83
CA VAL A 97 -7.36 0.96 -25.10
C VAL A 97 -8.08 -0.29 -25.58
N LYS A 98 -7.41 -1.10 -26.39
CA LYS A 98 -7.96 -2.35 -26.97
C LYS A 98 -7.32 -3.57 -26.31
N PRO A 99 -8.09 -4.62 -26.00
CA PRO A 99 -7.55 -5.85 -25.44
C PRO A 99 -6.75 -6.63 -26.49
N THR A 100 -5.86 -7.50 -26.02
CA THR A 100 -5.21 -8.52 -26.86
C THR A 100 -6.06 -9.79 -26.90
N LYS A 101 -5.76 -10.72 -27.82
CA LYS A 101 -6.42 -12.05 -27.86
C LYS A 101 -6.30 -12.79 -26.53
N GLN A 102 -5.15 -12.69 -25.86
CA GLN A 102 -4.91 -13.31 -24.56
C GLN A 102 -5.81 -12.70 -23.48
N ILE A 103 -5.93 -11.37 -23.43
CA ILE A 103 -6.80 -10.69 -22.47
C ILE A 103 -8.27 -11.06 -22.71
N VAL A 104 -8.72 -11.11 -23.96
CA VAL A 104 -10.09 -11.53 -24.31
C VAL A 104 -10.35 -12.96 -23.83
N LYS A 105 -9.40 -13.89 -24.01
CA LYS A 105 -9.52 -15.27 -23.54
C LYS A 105 -9.75 -15.33 -22.03
N ILE A 106 -9.00 -14.56 -21.24
CA ILE A 106 -9.20 -14.49 -19.78
C ILE A 106 -10.52 -13.81 -19.43
N SER A 107 -10.83 -12.69 -20.08
CA SER A 107 -12.03 -11.90 -19.79
C SER A 107 -13.35 -12.62 -20.05
N ASN A 108 -13.33 -13.58 -20.98
CA ASN A 108 -14.51 -14.33 -21.41
C ASN A 108 -14.51 -15.77 -20.86
N ASN A 109 -13.55 -16.13 -19.99
CA ASN A 109 -13.54 -17.42 -19.33
C ASN A 109 -14.49 -17.39 -18.11
N PRO A 110 -15.55 -18.23 -18.06
CA PRO A 110 -16.50 -18.24 -16.96
C PRO A 110 -15.90 -18.68 -15.60
N GLU A 111 -14.74 -19.33 -15.61
CA GLU A 111 -14.00 -19.69 -14.37
C GLU A 111 -13.42 -18.49 -13.63
N TYR A 112 -13.45 -17.30 -14.24
CA TYR A 112 -12.86 -16.08 -13.73
C TYR A 112 -13.91 -14.99 -13.52
N SER A 113 -13.76 -14.20 -12.46
CA SER A 113 -14.55 -12.99 -12.29
C SER A 113 -14.24 -12.01 -13.43
N GLY A 114 -15.27 -11.56 -14.14
CA GLY A 114 -15.04 -10.87 -15.39
C GLY A 114 -16.24 -10.10 -15.93
N VAL A 115 -15.91 -9.10 -16.74
CA VAL A 115 -16.81 -8.49 -17.72
C VAL A 115 -16.26 -8.89 -19.09
N PRO A 116 -17.08 -9.43 -20.01
CA PRO A 116 -16.59 -9.84 -21.31
C PRO A 116 -15.98 -8.69 -22.10
N LEU A 117 -14.84 -8.94 -22.75
CA LEU A 117 -14.18 -7.99 -23.63
C LEU A 117 -14.18 -8.51 -25.08
N LYS A 118 -14.25 -7.59 -26.04
CA LYS A 118 -14.22 -7.88 -27.48
C LYS A 118 -12.92 -7.34 -28.08
N LEU A 119 -12.24 -8.17 -28.89
CA LEU A 119 -10.93 -7.87 -29.45
C LEU A 119 -10.87 -6.56 -30.24
N ASN A 120 -11.94 -6.26 -30.98
CA ASN A 120 -11.98 -5.11 -31.88
C ASN A 120 -12.61 -3.85 -31.26
N LEU A 121 -13.04 -3.92 -29.98
CA LEU A 121 -13.65 -2.80 -29.28
C LEU A 121 -12.63 -2.10 -28.36
N GLY A 122 -12.65 -0.77 -28.37
CA GLY A 122 -11.87 0.05 -27.44
C GLY A 122 -12.67 0.44 -26.22
N TYR A 123 -12.06 0.33 -25.04
CA TYR A 123 -12.68 0.60 -23.75
C TYR A 123 -11.95 1.75 -23.06
N THR A 124 -12.68 2.64 -22.41
CA THR A 124 -12.06 3.77 -21.70
C THR A 124 -11.36 3.29 -20.44
N ILE A 125 -10.32 3.99 -19.99
CA ILE A 125 -9.67 3.70 -18.70
C ILE A 125 -10.69 3.72 -17.56
N LYS A 126 -11.68 4.64 -17.60
CA LYS A 126 -12.77 4.69 -16.60
C LYS A 126 -13.61 3.41 -16.58
N GLN A 127 -14.03 2.90 -17.73
CA GLN A 127 -14.81 1.66 -17.82
C GLN A 127 -14.03 0.46 -17.27
N LEU A 128 -12.73 0.38 -17.59
CA LEU A 128 -11.89 -0.72 -17.13
C LEU A 128 -11.65 -0.64 -15.62
N TYR A 129 -11.39 0.57 -15.11
CA TYR A 129 -11.24 0.83 -13.68
C TYR A 129 -12.50 0.43 -12.90
N GLU A 130 -13.67 0.87 -13.35
CA GLU A 130 -14.96 0.54 -12.73
C GLU A 130 -15.22 -0.97 -12.78
N ALA A 131 -15.00 -1.62 -13.91
CA ALA A 131 -15.17 -3.07 -14.03
C ALA A 131 -14.21 -3.85 -13.12
N THR A 132 -12.96 -3.39 -12.97
CA THR A 132 -12.00 -3.99 -12.05
C THR A 132 -12.41 -3.81 -10.59
N LEU A 133 -12.89 -2.62 -10.19
CA LEU A 133 -13.22 -2.34 -8.80
C LEU A 133 -14.57 -2.94 -8.36
N ILE A 134 -15.58 -2.90 -9.23
CA ILE A 134 -16.95 -3.35 -8.92
C ILE A 134 -17.08 -4.85 -9.10
N GLN A 135 -16.67 -5.38 -10.26
CA GLN A 135 -16.86 -6.80 -10.61
C GLN A 135 -15.63 -7.65 -10.33
N SER A 136 -14.57 -7.07 -9.75
CA SER A 136 -13.28 -7.75 -9.61
C SER A 136 -12.79 -8.34 -10.95
N ALA A 137 -13.06 -7.67 -12.06
CA ALA A 137 -12.91 -8.26 -13.39
C ALA A 137 -11.44 -8.43 -13.81
N ASN A 138 -11.04 -9.66 -14.15
CA ASN A 138 -9.66 -10.04 -14.46
C ASN A 138 -9.16 -9.44 -15.78
N GLY A 139 -9.93 -9.59 -16.86
CA GLY A 139 -9.58 -9.03 -18.17
C GLY A 139 -9.39 -7.51 -18.16
N PRO A 140 -10.33 -6.73 -17.58
CA PRO A 140 -10.15 -5.29 -17.38
C PRO A 140 -8.91 -4.92 -16.55
N ALA A 141 -8.61 -5.66 -15.48
CA ALA A 141 -7.43 -5.42 -14.65
C ALA A 141 -6.13 -5.66 -15.45
N MET A 142 -6.08 -6.74 -16.23
CA MET A 142 -4.97 -7.01 -17.14
C MET A 142 -4.84 -5.90 -18.19
N LEU A 143 -5.94 -5.42 -18.76
CA LEU A 143 -5.90 -4.37 -19.77
C LEU A 143 -5.40 -3.03 -19.21
N LEU A 144 -5.79 -2.67 -17.98
CA LEU A 144 -5.20 -1.54 -17.26
C LEU A 144 -3.70 -1.72 -17.09
N GLY A 145 -3.27 -2.91 -16.64
CA GLY A 145 -1.85 -3.21 -16.48
C GLY A 145 -1.04 -3.05 -17.77
N GLN A 146 -1.60 -3.52 -18.89
CA GLN A 146 -1.01 -3.34 -20.22
C GLN A 146 -0.96 -1.87 -20.64
N ALA A 147 -2.01 -1.09 -20.39
CA ALA A 147 -2.03 0.34 -20.69
C ALA A 147 -0.97 1.11 -19.89
N ILE A 148 -0.69 0.71 -18.65
CA ILE A 148 0.28 1.38 -17.76
C ILE A 148 1.72 1.01 -18.12
N SER A 149 2.00 -0.25 -18.47
CA SER A 149 3.40 -0.76 -18.56
C SER A 149 3.75 -1.40 -19.90
N GLY A 150 2.85 -1.38 -20.88
CA GLY A 150 3.03 -1.99 -22.20
C GLY A 150 2.90 -3.52 -22.23
N SER A 151 3.20 -4.22 -21.13
CA SER A 151 3.05 -5.68 -21.02
C SER A 151 2.69 -6.12 -19.59
N GLN A 152 2.11 -7.32 -19.46
CA GLN A 152 1.77 -7.91 -18.16
C GLN A 152 3.02 -8.14 -17.28
N GLN A 153 4.12 -8.59 -17.90
CA GLN A 153 5.36 -8.84 -17.17
C GLN A 153 5.95 -7.54 -16.61
N ALA A 154 5.99 -6.48 -17.42
CA ALA A 154 6.44 -5.17 -16.97
C ALA A 154 5.52 -4.61 -15.87
N PHE A 155 4.22 -4.84 -15.99
CA PHE A 155 3.25 -4.41 -15.00
C PHE A 155 3.43 -5.11 -13.64
N VAL A 156 3.58 -6.44 -13.61
CA VAL A 156 3.84 -7.16 -12.35
C VAL A 156 5.16 -6.71 -11.71
N LYS A 157 6.20 -6.42 -12.52
CA LYS A 157 7.44 -5.83 -12.00
C LYS A 157 7.19 -4.46 -11.37
N LYS A 158 6.33 -3.62 -11.96
CA LYS A 158 5.93 -2.33 -11.40
C LYS A 158 5.12 -2.48 -10.10
N MET A 159 4.17 -3.42 -10.04
CA MET A 159 3.42 -3.74 -8.81
C MET A 159 4.35 -4.14 -7.67
N ARG A 160 5.32 -5.02 -7.93
CA ARG A 160 6.30 -5.43 -6.92
C ARG A 160 7.17 -4.28 -6.43
N LYS A 161 7.64 -3.42 -7.33
CA LYS A 161 8.38 -2.21 -6.95
C LYS A 161 7.55 -1.31 -6.02
N GLN A 162 6.26 -1.15 -6.31
CA GLN A 162 5.36 -0.38 -5.46
C GLN A 162 5.23 -1.01 -4.06
N LEU A 163 4.99 -2.32 -3.98
CA LEU A 163 4.86 -3.03 -2.71
C LEU A 163 6.15 -2.94 -1.86
N VAL A 164 7.32 -3.10 -2.49
CA VAL A 164 8.62 -2.94 -1.81
C VAL A 164 8.79 -1.52 -1.28
N SER A 165 8.40 -0.49 -2.04
CA SER A 165 8.47 0.90 -1.58
C SER A 165 7.57 1.20 -0.37
N TRP A 166 6.52 0.39 -0.18
CA TRP A 166 5.62 0.45 0.97
C TRP A 166 5.99 -0.53 2.08
N ASN A 167 7.13 -1.21 1.96
CA ASN A 167 7.55 -2.25 2.89
C ASN A 167 6.56 -3.42 3.03
N ILE A 168 5.78 -3.71 1.97
CA ILE A 168 4.84 -4.84 1.91
C ILE A 168 5.49 -6.03 1.21
N GLY A 169 5.49 -7.19 1.85
CA GLY A 169 5.85 -8.48 1.22
C GLY A 169 7.24 -9.05 1.56
N GLY A 170 8.10 -8.29 2.22
CA GLY A 170 9.40 -8.72 2.76
C GLY A 170 10.33 -9.39 1.74
N GLY A 171 11.26 -8.63 1.13
CA GLY A 171 12.45 -9.09 0.38
C GLY A 171 12.22 -9.91 -0.90
N ASN A 172 11.36 -10.93 -0.86
CA ASN A 172 11.10 -11.91 -1.92
C ASN A 172 9.58 -12.09 -2.07
N ALA A 173 8.97 -11.27 -2.92
CA ALA A 173 7.57 -11.39 -3.29
C ALA A 173 7.31 -12.69 -4.09
N ALA A 174 6.11 -13.26 -3.94
CA ALA A 174 5.66 -14.49 -4.60
C ALA A 174 5.88 -14.48 -6.14
N PRO A 175 6.09 -15.66 -6.78
CA PRO A 175 6.36 -15.79 -8.21
C PRO A 175 5.23 -15.26 -9.11
N TYR A 176 5.57 -14.97 -10.38
CA TYR A 176 4.72 -14.26 -11.36
C TYR A 176 3.31 -14.85 -11.52
N SER A 177 3.18 -16.18 -11.44
CA SER A 177 1.91 -16.90 -11.57
C SER A 177 0.89 -16.60 -10.48
N GLN A 178 1.30 -16.03 -9.35
CA GLN A 178 0.39 -15.69 -8.24
C GLN A 178 -0.15 -14.26 -8.28
N TRP A 179 0.30 -13.44 -9.25
CA TRP A 179 -0.08 -12.02 -9.38
C TRP A 179 -0.87 -11.73 -10.65
N ILE A 180 -1.16 -12.74 -11.46
CA ILE A 180 -2.06 -12.57 -12.59
C ILE A 180 -3.46 -12.46 -12.00
N ALA A 181 -4.08 -11.30 -12.25
CA ALA A 181 -5.44 -11.00 -11.89
C ALA A 181 -6.40 -12.07 -12.40
#